data_AF-A0A2H5ZTX1-F1
#
_entry.id   AF-A0A2H5ZTX1-F1
#
_cell.length_a   1.000
_cell.length_b   1.000
_cell.length_c   1.000
_cell.angle_alpha   90.00
_cell.angle_beta   90.00
_cell.angle_gamma   90.00
#
_symmetry.space_group_name_H-M   'P 1'
#
loop_
_entity.id
_entity.type
_entity.pdbx_description
1 polymer ?
#
loop_
_entity_poly.entity_id
_entity_poly.type
_entity_poly.pdbx_seq_one_letter_code
_entity_poly.pdbx_strand_id
1 'polypeptide(L)'
;MLAVSWPNRFPKRGMSCPERALVVGRALALMSKAFVVNACGTMTEEMREMLVYTEEDRAVLWDDQATGGSCIVGPGGQVVAGPMGAEEGVLVFEADLTECVAEKVRHDFAGHYDRPDVFQLRVSTSAPEIYVREGTATSERTEGR
;
A
#
# COMPACT_ATOMS: atom_id res chain seq x y z
N MET A 1 -5.98 6.46 8.95
CA MET A 1 -6.41 5.49 7.93
C MET A 1 -5.37 5.49 6.82
N LEU A 2 -4.91 4.31 6.38
CA LEU A 2 -3.95 4.15 5.28
C LEU A 2 -4.66 3.47 4.12
N ALA A 3 -4.49 3.99 2.90
CA ALA A 3 -4.98 3.36 1.68
C ALA A 3 -3.80 2.74 0.93
N VAL A 4 -3.96 1.49 0.51
CA VAL A 4 -2.96 0.76 -0.26
C VAL A 4 -3.62 0.27 -1.54
N SER A 5 -3.14 0.74 -2.67
CA SER A 5 -3.58 0.28 -3.99
C SER A 5 -2.66 -0.83 -4.47
N TRP A 6 -3.24 -1.96 -4.84
CA TRP A 6 -2.51 -3.10 -5.38
C TRP A 6 -2.85 -3.28 -6.86
N PRO A 7 -1.86 -3.60 -7.72
CA PRO A 7 -2.15 -3.98 -9.09
C PRO A 7 -3.00 -5.25 -9.10
N ASN A 8 -3.79 -5.45 -10.16
CA ASN A 8 -4.76 -6.55 -10.24
C ASN A 8 -4.10 -7.93 -10.13
N ARG A 9 -2.80 -8.01 -10.45
CA ARG A 9 -2.01 -9.24 -10.42
C ARG A 9 -0.51 -8.97 -10.28
N PHE A 10 0.20 -9.91 -9.68
CA PHE A 10 1.66 -9.94 -9.57
C PHE A 10 2.24 -11.07 -10.45
N PRO A 11 3.55 -11.05 -10.78
CA PRO A 11 4.18 -12.04 -11.67
C PRO A 11 3.98 -13.49 -11.20
N LYS A 12 4.13 -14.45 -12.13
CA LYS A 12 3.87 -15.90 -12.00
C LYS A 12 4.58 -16.62 -10.83
N ARG A 13 5.42 -15.94 -10.02
CA ARG A 13 6.23 -16.51 -8.94
C ARG A 13 6.07 -15.73 -7.63
N GLY A 14 5.75 -16.45 -6.55
CA GLY A 14 5.59 -15.90 -5.20
C GLY A 14 4.12 -15.79 -4.78
N MET A 15 3.86 -15.04 -3.70
CA MET A 15 2.50 -14.82 -3.18
C MET A 15 1.61 -14.12 -4.21
N SER A 16 0.33 -14.51 -4.23
CA SER A 16 -0.70 -13.86 -5.05
C SER A 16 -0.96 -12.41 -4.59
N CYS A 17 -1.67 -11.62 -5.40
CA CYS A 17 -2.05 -10.27 -5.00
C CYS A 17 -2.91 -10.25 -3.72
N PRO A 18 -3.97 -11.08 -3.60
CA PRO A 18 -4.75 -11.17 -2.37
C PRO A 18 -3.92 -11.53 -1.13
N GLU A 19 -3.00 -12.50 -1.25
CA GLU A 19 -2.15 -12.91 -0.14
C GLU A 19 -1.22 -11.77 0.31
N ARG A 20 -0.62 -11.04 -0.64
CA ARG A 20 0.25 -9.89 -0.34
C ARG A 20 -0.53 -8.74 0.29
N ALA A 21 -1.68 -8.41 -0.27
CA ALA A 21 -2.56 -7.38 0.26
C ALA A 21 -2.91 -7.68 1.71
N LEU A 22 -3.24 -8.93 2.02
CA LEU A 22 -3.53 -9.36 3.38
C LEU A 22 -2.32 -9.26 4.31
N VAL A 23 -1.17 -9.83 3.92
CA VAL A 23 0.05 -9.83 4.75
C VAL A 23 0.52 -8.40 5.03
N VAL A 24 0.64 -7.57 3.98
CA VAL A 24 1.13 -6.20 4.10
C VAL A 24 0.10 -5.32 4.78
N GLY A 25 -1.20 -5.48 4.48
CA GLY A 25 -2.26 -4.73 5.13
C GLY A 25 -2.29 -4.95 6.63
N ARG A 26 -2.17 -6.21 7.08
CA ARG A 26 -2.04 -6.56 8.50
C ARG A 26 -0.78 -5.98 9.14
N ALA A 27 0.37 -6.09 8.47
CA ALA A 27 1.61 -5.52 8.97
C ALA A 27 1.52 -4.00 9.14
N LEU A 28 1.01 -3.28 8.13
CA LEU A 28 0.83 -1.84 8.18
C LEU A 28 -0.15 -1.43 9.29
N ALA A 29 -1.26 -2.16 9.45
CA ALA A 29 -2.23 -1.88 10.50
C ALA A 29 -1.60 -2.05 11.89
N LEU A 30 -0.89 -3.15 12.11
CA LEU A 30 -0.20 -3.45 13.36
C LEU A 30 0.95 -2.48 13.68
N MET A 31 1.65 -1.98 12.68
CA MET A 31 2.75 -1.02 12.86
C MET A 31 2.25 0.40 13.11
N SER A 32 1.22 0.82 12.37
CA SER A 32 0.70 2.20 12.43
C SER A 32 -0.42 2.40 13.45
N LYS A 33 -1.04 1.31 13.92
CA LYS A 33 -2.27 1.30 14.74
C LYS A 33 -3.40 2.07 14.09
N ALA A 34 -3.54 1.90 12.78
CA ALA A 34 -4.57 2.53 11.98
C ALA A 34 -5.33 1.50 11.16
N PHE A 35 -6.57 1.83 10.80
CA PHE A 35 -7.29 1.10 9.77
C PHE A 35 -6.54 1.19 8.43
N VAL A 36 -6.37 0.06 7.78
CA VAL A 36 -5.76 -0.07 6.45
C VAL A 36 -6.82 -0.56 5.47
N VAL A 37 -6.97 0.15 4.37
CA VAL A 37 -7.83 -0.24 3.26
C VAL A 37 -6.96 -0.70 2.10
N ASN A 38 -7.04 -1.98 1.79
CA ASN A 38 -6.48 -2.54 0.58
C ASN A 38 -7.53 -2.46 -0.53
N ALA A 39 -7.19 -1.72 -1.59
CA ALA A 39 -7.94 -1.70 -2.83
C ALA A 39 -7.14 -2.51 -3.86
N CYS A 40 -7.67 -3.67 -4.25
CA CYS A 40 -7.07 -4.55 -5.22
C CYS A 40 -7.97 -4.60 -6.45
N GLY A 41 -7.38 -4.46 -7.64
CA GLY A 41 -8.15 -4.56 -8.87
C GLY A 41 -8.56 -6.00 -9.18
N THR A 42 -9.65 -6.12 -9.95
CA THR A 42 -10.12 -7.40 -10.49
C THR A 42 -9.99 -7.44 -12.02
N MET A 43 -10.21 -8.61 -12.61
CA MET A 43 -10.11 -8.86 -14.04
C MET A 43 -11.42 -9.45 -14.56
N THR A 44 -12.19 -8.67 -15.34
CA THR A 44 -13.38 -9.16 -16.02
C THR A 44 -13.00 -10.11 -17.16
N GLU A 45 -13.96 -10.88 -17.66
CA GLU A 45 -13.74 -11.78 -18.79
C GLU A 45 -13.24 -11.02 -20.03
N GLU A 46 -13.83 -9.86 -20.32
CA GLU A 46 -13.43 -9.03 -21.46
C GLU A 46 -11.98 -8.53 -21.33
N MET A 47 -11.56 -8.17 -20.11
CA MET A 47 -10.16 -7.80 -19.85
C MET A 47 -9.21 -8.98 -20.07
N ARG A 48 -9.60 -10.18 -19.63
CA ARG A 48 -8.80 -11.40 -19.84
C ARG A 48 -8.63 -11.67 -21.32
N GLU A 49 -9.70 -11.64 -22.10
CA GLU A 49 -9.66 -11.86 -23.55
C GLU A 49 -8.74 -10.86 -24.26
N MET A 50 -8.75 -9.59 -23.87
CA MET A 50 -7.85 -8.57 -24.44
C MET A 50 -6.37 -8.78 -24.07
N LEU A 51 -6.08 -9.39 -22.92
CA LEU A 51 -4.73 -9.56 -22.41
C LEU A 51 -4.09 -10.90 -22.76
N VAL A 52 -4.86 -11.89 -23.20
CA VAL A 52 -4.32 -13.18 -23.68
C VAL A 52 -3.46 -12.95 -24.91
N TYR A 53 -2.16 -13.20 -24.77
CA TYR A 53 -1.23 -13.19 -25.89
C TYR A 53 -0.76 -14.60 -26.27
N THR A 54 -0.58 -15.48 -25.28
CA THR A 54 -0.21 -16.89 -25.47
C THR A 54 -1.16 -17.84 -24.75
N GLU A 55 -1.17 -19.12 -25.14
CA GLU A 55 -2.01 -20.13 -24.47
C GLU A 55 -1.59 -20.37 -23.02
N GLU A 56 -0.31 -20.18 -22.68
CA GLU A 56 0.18 -20.21 -21.30
C GLU A 56 -0.38 -19.05 -20.47
N ASP A 57 -0.68 -17.91 -21.10
CA ASP A 57 -1.27 -16.76 -20.40
C ASP A 57 -2.74 -17.00 -20.08
N ARG A 58 -3.44 -17.85 -20.85
CA ARG A 58 -4.84 -18.21 -20.57
C ARG A 58 -4.99 -18.90 -19.20
N ALA A 59 -4.19 -19.93 -18.92
CA ALA A 59 -4.23 -20.61 -17.62
C ALA A 59 -3.93 -19.65 -16.44
N VAL A 60 -3.11 -18.64 -16.71
CA VAL A 60 -2.62 -17.66 -15.76
C VAL A 60 -3.65 -16.55 -15.53
N LEU A 61 -4.37 -16.11 -16.56
CA LEU A 61 -5.38 -15.04 -16.51
C LEU A 61 -6.72 -15.51 -15.95
N TRP A 62 -7.06 -16.80 -16.07
CA TRP A 62 -8.27 -17.40 -15.49
C TRP A 62 -8.10 -17.96 -14.07
N ASP A 63 -6.96 -17.71 -13.43
CA ASP A 63 -6.77 -18.02 -12.02
C ASP A 63 -7.40 -16.95 -11.13
N ASP A 64 -8.65 -17.19 -10.71
CA ASP A 64 -9.40 -16.28 -9.84
C ASP A 64 -8.77 -16.13 -8.44
N GLN A 65 -7.89 -17.06 -8.02
CA GLN A 65 -7.16 -16.93 -6.75
C GLN A 65 -6.03 -15.89 -6.83
N ALA A 66 -5.68 -15.45 -8.03
CA ALA A 66 -4.59 -14.50 -8.27
C ALA A 66 -5.05 -13.03 -8.34
N THR A 67 -6.36 -12.76 -8.29
CA THR A 67 -6.94 -11.42 -8.44
C THR A 67 -7.90 -11.06 -7.30
N GLY A 68 -8.31 -9.80 -7.21
CA GLY A 68 -9.11 -9.31 -6.09
C GLY A 68 -8.29 -9.21 -4.79
N GLY A 69 -8.93 -9.47 -3.66
CA GLY A 69 -8.29 -9.35 -2.33
C GLY A 69 -8.45 -8.00 -1.65
N SER A 70 -9.33 -7.14 -2.18
CA SER A 70 -9.73 -5.91 -1.50
C SER A 70 -10.24 -6.24 -0.10
N CYS A 71 -9.73 -5.55 0.92
CA CYS A 71 -10.08 -5.79 2.31
C CYS A 71 -9.82 -4.55 3.17
N ILE A 72 -10.48 -4.51 4.32
CA ILE A 72 -10.24 -3.51 5.37
C ILE A 72 -9.68 -4.25 6.57
N VAL A 73 -8.56 -3.76 7.09
CA VAL A 73 -7.87 -4.30 8.25
C VAL A 73 -7.93 -3.28 9.38
N GLY A 74 -8.39 -3.70 10.55
CA GLY A 74 -8.43 -2.89 11.77
C GLY A 74 -7.06 -2.70 12.41
N PRO A 75 -6.92 -1.74 13.34
CA PRO A 75 -5.64 -1.35 13.94
C PRO A 75 -4.96 -2.46 14.75
N GLY A 76 -5.71 -3.48 15.19
CA GLY A 76 -5.20 -4.68 15.85
C GLY A 76 -4.76 -5.78 14.87
N GLY A 77 -4.82 -5.54 13.56
CA GLY A 77 -4.44 -6.50 12.51
C GLY A 77 -5.55 -7.48 12.10
N GLN A 78 -6.74 -7.37 12.67
CA GLN A 78 -7.91 -8.15 12.28
C GLN A 78 -8.49 -7.67 10.94
N VAL A 79 -8.95 -8.58 10.09
CA VAL A 79 -9.72 -8.19 8.89
C VAL A 79 -11.14 -7.88 9.32
N VAL A 80 -11.60 -6.67 9.07
CA VAL A 80 -12.94 -6.18 9.47
C VAL A 80 -13.93 -6.16 8.31
N ALA A 81 -13.44 -6.19 7.06
CA ALA A 81 -14.26 -6.37 5.86
C ALA A 81 -13.44 -7.04 4.74
N GLY A 82 -14.08 -7.89 3.94
CA GLY A 82 -13.41 -8.72 2.93
C GLY A 82 -12.67 -9.93 3.53
N PRO A 83 -11.66 -10.50 2.85
CA PRO A 83 -11.21 -10.14 1.51
C PRO A 83 -12.26 -10.45 0.44
N MET A 84 -12.40 -9.56 -0.54
CA MET A 84 -13.20 -9.81 -1.73
C MET A 84 -12.53 -10.83 -2.65
N GLY A 85 -13.33 -11.60 -3.38
CA GLY A 85 -12.86 -12.47 -4.44
C GLY A 85 -12.56 -11.71 -5.73
N ALA A 86 -12.65 -12.42 -6.85
CA ALA A 86 -12.43 -11.89 -8.19
C ALA A 86 -13.63 -11.08 -8.73
N GLU A 87 -14.68 -10.89 -7.96
CA GLU A 87 -15.83 -10.08 -8.35
C GLU A 87 -15.58 -8.58 -8.13
N GLU A 88 -16.23 -7.75 -8.96
CA GLU A 88 -16.33 -6.31 -8.69
C GLU A 88 -17.29 -6.04 -7.55
N GLY A 89 -16.97 -5.04 -6.72
CA GLY A 89 -17.90 -4.54 -5.73
C GLY A 89 -17.29 -3.53 -4.76
N VAL A 90 -18.05 -3.25 -3.70
CA VAL A 90 -17.74 -2.20 -2.73
C VAL A 90 -17.74 -2.80 -1.34
N LEU A 91 -16.63 -2.62 -0.61
CA LEU A 91 -16.57 -2.89 0.82
C LEU A 91 -16.93 -1.64 1.61
N VAL A 92 -17.82 -1.80 2.59
CA VAL A 92 -18.23 -0.74 3.51
C VAL A 92 -18.02 -1.23 4.93
N PHE A 93 -17.44 -0.37 5.77
CA PHE A 93 -17.23 -0.64 7.19
C PHE A 93 -17.31 0.68 7.96
N GLU A 94 -18.06 0.70 9.07
CA GLU A 94 -18.11 1.83 9.99
C GLU A 94 -17.00 1.68 11.03
N ALA A 95 -16.00 2.55 10.96
CA ALA A 95 -14.81 2.46 11.81
C ALA A 95 -14.94 3.30 13.08
N ASP A 96 -14.79 2.66 14.25
CA ASP A 96 -14.56 3.36 15.50
C ASP A 96 -13.07 3.72 15.63
N LEU A 97 -12.77 5.02 15.54
CA LEU A 97 -11.40 5.52 15.62
C LEU A 97 -10.79 5.41 17.02
N THR A 98 -11.60 5.20 18.07
CA THR A 98 -11.08 5.01 19.44
C THR A 98 -10.28 3.71 19.57
N GLU A 99 -10.54 2.71 18.73
CA GLU A 99 -9.75 1.48 18.65
C GLU A 99 -8.28 1.77 18.35
N CYS A 100 -7.99 2.77 17.52
CA CYS A 100 -6.60 3.14 17.16
C CYS A 100 -5.82 3.61 18.40
N VAL A 101 -6.49 4.36 19.28
CA VAL A 101 -5.90 4.85 20.54
C VAL A 101 -5.64 3.68 21.48
N ALA A 102 -6.63 2.78 21.64
CA ALA A 102 -6.48 1.60 22.48
C ALA A 102 -5.30 0.72 22.05
N GLU A 103 -5.13 0.51 20.73
CA GLU A 103 -3.99 -0.27 20.21
C GLU A 103 -2.65 0.44 20.37
N LYS A 104 -2.60 1.78 20.28
CA LYS A 104 -1.38 2.54 20.59
C LYS A 104 -0.99 2.44 22.06
N VAL A 105 -1.95 2.44 22.99
CA VAL A 105 -1.65 2.22 24.41
C VAL A 105 -0.98 0.87 24.63
N ARG A 106 -1.37 -0.16 23.87
CA ARG A 106 -0.73 -1.49 23.95
C ARG A 106 0.64 -1.52 23.29
N HIS A 107 0.82 -0.81 22.16
CA HIS A 107 2.05 -0.83 21.39
C HIS A 107 2.15 0.41 20.47
N ASP A 108 3.05 1.35 20.80
CA ASP A 108 3.26 2.58 20.01
C ASP A 108 4.73 2.80 19.65
N PHE A 109 5.08 2.44 18.42
CA PHE A 109 6.44 2.54 17.86
C PHE A 109 6.98 3.97 17.79
N ALA A 110 6.12 4.96 17.55
CA ALA A 110 6.51 6.37 17.48
C ALA A 110 6.34 7.10 18.83
N GLY A 111 5.98 6.36 19.89
CA GLY A 111 5.75 6.88 21.22
C GLY A 111 6.70 6.24 22.23
N HIS A 112 6.14 5.54 23.21
CA HIS A 112 6.90 4.96 24.33
C HIS A 112 7.87 3.82 23.95
N TYR A 113 7.78 3.26 22.74
CA TYR A 113 8.78 2.33 22.21
C TYR A 113 9.88 3.02 21.38
N ASP A 114 9.76 4.32 21.11
CA ASP A 114 10.74 5.05 20.33
C ASP A 114 12.08 5.18 21.10
N ARG A 115 13.19 5.21 20.35
CA ARG A 115 14.55 5.28 20.88
C ARG A 115 15.31 6.42 20.20
N PRO A 116 14.97 7.68 20.52
CA PRO A 116 15.63 8.85 19.94
C PRO A 116 17.11 8.96 20.33
N ASP A 117 17.55 8.22 21.35
CA ASP A 117 18.96 8.09 21.73
C ASP A 117 19.77 7.16 20.80
N VAL A 118 19.09 6.34 19.99
CA VAL A 118 19.72 5.41 19.03
C VAL A 118 19.45 5.82 17.59
N PHE A 119 18.21 6.16 17.26
CA PHE A 119 17.79 6.46 15.89
C PHE A 119 17.26 7.88 15.77
N GLN A 120 17.62 8.57 14.67
CA GLN A 120 17.06 9.86 14.31
C GLN A 120 16.63 9.84 12.84
N LEU A 121 15.38 10.23 12.57
CA LEU A 121 14.88 10.43 11.21
C LEU A 121 15.16 11.87 10.77
N ARG A 122 15.82 12.04 9.62
CA ARG A 122 15.96 13.34 8.94
C ARG A 122 15.15 13.32 7.64
N VAL A 123 14.25 14.29 7.50
CA VAL A 123 13.34 14.38 6.35
C VAL A 123 13.76 15.54 5.46
N SER A 124 13.99 15.28 4.17
CA SER A 124 14.10 16.35 3.18
C SER A 124 12.70 16.78 2.76
N THR A 125 12.39 18.06 2.93
CA THR A 125 11.10 18.64 2.55
C THR A 125 11.13 19.36 1.21
N SER A 126 12.30 19.39 0.54
CA SER A 126 12.42 19.93 -0.81
C SER A 126 11.70 19.03 -1.82
N ALA A 127 11.23 19.61 -2.92
CA ALA A 127 10.71 18.82 -4.03
C ALA A 127 11.80 17.84 -4.53
N PRO A 128 11.48 16.55 -4.74
CA PRO A 128 12.45 15.59 -5.25
C PRO A 128 12.78 15.90 -6.71
N GLU A 129 14.07 16.01 -7.02
CA GLU A 129 14.55 16.19 -8.38
C GLU A 129 15.03 14.85 -8.94
N ILE A 130 14.54 14.47 -10.12
CA ILE A 130 14.90 13.21 -10.80
C ILE A 130 16.24 13.29 -11.57
N TYR A 131 16.82 14.49 -11.68
CA TYR A 131 18.12 14.72 -12.30
C TYR A 131 18.77 15.95 -11.64
N VAL A 132 20.10 15.99 -11.66
CA VAL A 132 20.88 17.17 -11.31
C VAL A 132 21.22 17.92 -12.59
N ARG A 133 20.97 19.24 -12.65
CA ARG A 133 21.44 20.07 -13.76
C ARG A 133 22.86 20.54 -13.47
N GLU A 134 23.86 19.92 -14.08
CA GLU A 134 25.22 20.46 -14.11
C GLU A 134 25.40 21.35 -15.35
N GLY A 135 25.76 22.62 -15.15
CA GLY A 135 26.13 23.55 -16.21
C GLY A 135 25.11 24.65 -16.53
N THR A 136 25.07 25.68 -15.68
CA THR A 136 24.95 27.07 -16.13
C THR A 136 25.79 27.90 -15.17
N ALA A 137 26.83 28.54 -15.71
CA ALA A 137 27.71 29.40 -14.95
C ALA A 137 26.88 30.44 -14.17
N THR A 138 27.08 30.47 -12.86
CA THR A 138 26.65 31.59 -12.02
C THR A 138 27.45 32.81 -12.44
N SER A 139 26.88 33.64 -13.32
CA SER A 139 27.31 35.04 -13.40
C SER A 139 26.94 35.67 -12.07
N GLU A 140 27.92 35.82 -11.20
CA GLU A 140 27.86 36.71 -10.05
C GLU A 140 27.30 38.06 -10.49
N ARG A 141 26.16 38.47 -9.92
CA ARG A 141 25.79 39.88 -9.85
C ARG A 141 26.14 40.36 -8.46
N THR A 142 27.36 40.88 -8.35
CA THR A 142 27.79 41.75 -7.28
C THR A 142 27.23 43.15 -7.56
N GLU A 143 26.14 43.53 -6.90
CA GLU A 143 25.72 44.92 -6.67
C GLU A 143 25.13 44.91 -5.24
N GLY A 144 25.65 45.60 -4.23
CA GLY A 144 26.39 46.86 -4.21
C GLY A 144 25.54 47.92 -3.53
N ARG A 145 25.44 47.88 -2.19
CA ARG A 145 25.59 49.02 -1.24
C ARG A 145 25.16 48.64 0.17
#